data_AF-A0A9W8E8C2-F1
#
_entry.id   AF-A0A9W8E8C2-F1
#
_cell.length_a   1.000
_cell.length_b   1.000
_cell.length_c   1.000
_cell.angle_alpha   90.00
_cell.angle_beta   90.00
_cell.angle_gamma   90.00
#
_symmetry.space_group_name_H-M   'P 1'
#
loop_
_entity.id
_entity.type
_entity.pdbx_description
1 polymer ?
#
loop_
_entity_poly.entity_id
_entity_poly.type
_entity_poly.pdbx_seq_one_letter_code
_entity_poly.pdbx_strand_id
1 'polypeptide(L)'
;KLDQMLTSSQHKIASISLGHYELDSGLSLDQKPVTHIQEQLEKQSLEYERILADFGSIANHQDQLHLVSQNSTLVTPENLSVLQRDTEEIATVVEELRESLTFIVATREATEIRIQQYQAFYRDLKVVLSRLHHLIPTMTKVFEDLAKLKVNLGNLESDTQLLVTECHNLRAWYHEFARSYDHLLVEIDRRRRIQEQHEKVAKEFSSHLATLYQAENAERDHFIQTHGQYLPIDLCGPLLLPNPQYKLQVVEPVVRLPVVSDAALRVAQQNILNVSEQSAPHPQGSSLPL
;
A
#
# COMPACT_ATOMS: atom_id res chain seq x y z
N LYS A 1 -12.51 3.05 8.44
CA LYS A 1 -11.14 3.20 9.02
C LYS A 1 -10.23 4.02 8.11
N LEU A 2 -10.19 3.73 6.80
CA LEU A 2 -9.51 4.54 5.76
C LEU A 2 -10.09 5.97 5.66
N ASP A 3 -11.42 6.11 5.60
CA ASP A 3 -12.06 7.42 5.62
C ASP A 3 -11.72 8.22 6.88
N GLN A 4 -11.63 7.54 8.03
CA GLN A 4 -11.32 8.14 9.31
C GLN A 4 -9.88 8.71 9.35
N MET A 5 -8.92 7.99 8.77
CA MET A 5 -7.54 8.46 8.61
C MET A 5 -7.45 9.61 7.59
N LEU A 6 -8.18 9.53 6.48
CA LEU A 6 -8.20 10.58 5.46
C LEU A 6 -8.80 11.87 6.02
N THR A 7 -9.93 11.79 6.73
CA THR A 7 -10.54 12.94 7.41
C THR A 7 -9.65 13.48 8.52
N SER A 8 -8.94 12.62 9.26
CA SER A 8 -8.00 13.09 10.29
C SER A 8 -6.79 13.82 9.71
N SER A 9 -6.29 13.39 8.55
CA SER A 9 -5.19 14.05 7.84
C SER A 9 -5.66 15.34 7.18
N GLN A 10 -6.83 15.35 6.54
CA GLN A 10 -7.44 16.55 5.97
C GLN A 10 -7.73 17.61 7.04
N HIS A 11 -8.22 17.21 8.22
CA HIS A 11 -8.48 18.14 9.31
C HIS A 11 -7.18 18.72 9.90
N LYS A 12 -6.09 17.94 9.93
CA LYS A 12 -4.76 18.43 10.34
C LYS A 12 -4.15 19.39 9.31
N ILE A 13 -4.29 19.08 8.02
CA ILE A 13 -3.84 19.97 6.94
C ILE A 13 -4.65 21.27 6.93
N ALA A 14 -5.97 21.21 7.13
CA ALA A 14 -6.83 22.39 7.22
C ALA A 14 -6.59 23.22 8.50
N SER A 15 -6.16 22.58 9.60
CA SER A 15 -5.77 23.31 10.82
C SER A 15 -4.44 24.07 10.69
N ILE A 16 -3.65 23.76 9.66
CA ILE A 16 -2.50 24.59 9.26
C ILE A 16 -3.06 25.74 8.42
N SER A 17 -3.78 26.64 9.08
CA SER A 17 -4.20 27.91 8.49
C SER A 17 -2.94 28.72 8.20
N LEU A 18 -2.51 28.75 6.94
CA LEU A 18 -1.64 29.79 6.40
C LEU A 18 -2.43 31.10 6.44
N GLY A 19 -2.45 31.72 7.61
CA GLY A 19 -2.98 33.07 7.78
C GLY A 19 -2.35 33.99 6.74
N HIS A 20 -3.17 34.82 6.10
CA HIS A 20 -2.74 35.87 5.19
C HIS A 20 -1.61 36.66 5.85
N TYR A 21 -0.38 36.45 5.37
CA TYR A 21 0.73 37.34 5.63
C TYR A 21 0.74 38.33 4.48
N GLU A 22 0.15 39.50 4.71
CA GLU A 22 0.58 40.70 4.01
C GLU A 22 2.03 40.93 4.45
N LEU A 23 2.96 40.52 3.60
CA LEU A 23 4.34 41.00 3.66
C LEU A 23 4.24 42.51 3.46
N ASP A 24 4.31 43.26 4.56
CA ASP A 24 4.37 44.71 4.56
C ASP A 24 5.53 45.12 3.64
N SER A 25 5.16 45.63 2.47
CA SER A 25 5.96 45.73 1.26
C SER A 25 6.91 46.92 1.32
N GLY A 26 7.69 47.05 2.39
CA GLY A 26 8.63 48.15 2.60
C GLY A 26 10.10 47.78 2.42
N LEU A 27 10.47 46.50 2.57
CA LEU A 27 11.86 46.05 2.52
C LEU A 27 12.09 45.16 1.31
N SER A 28 12.39 45.81 0.19
CA SER A 28 12.97 45.13 -0.96
C SER A 28 14.35 44.57 -0.58
N LEU A 29 14.52 43.25 -0.70
CA LEU A 29 15.80 42.54 -0.54
C LEU A 29 16.85 42.92 -1.60
N ASP A 30 16.48 43.78 -2.56
CA ASP A 30 17.29 44.11 -3.73
C ASP A 30 18.47 45.05 -3.41
N GLN A 31 18.46 45.72 -2.24
CA GLN A 31 19.62 46.46 -1.74
C GLN A 31 20.36 45.64 -0.69
N LYS A 32 21.54 45.14 -1.07
CA LYS A 32 22.52 44.47 -0.19
C LYS A 32 22.63 45.22 1.16
N PRO A 33 21.96 44.74 2.22
CA PRO A 33 21.79 45.48 3.48
C PRO A 33 23.12 45.84 4.14
N VAL A 34 24.03 44.89 4.08
CA VAL A 34 25.35 44.95 4.69
C VAL A 34 26.23 45.95 3.97
N THR A 35 26.15 46.03 2.63
CA THR A 35 27.01 46.96 1.88
C THR A 35 26.58 48.40 2.09
N HIS A 36 25.28 48.67 2.24
CA HIS A 36 24.79 50.03 2.52
C HIS A 36 25.16 50.49 3.94
N ILE A 37 25.01 49.63 4.95
CA ILE A 37 25.45 49.95 6.33
C ILE A 37 26.95 50.17 6.36
N GLN A 38 27.72 49.38 5.60
CA GLN A 38 29.17 49.49 5.53
C GLN A 38 29.64 50.75 4.82
N GLU A 39 29.05 51.10 3.68
CA GLU A 39 29.28 52.40 2.99
C GLU A 39 28.97 53.59 3.91
N GLN A 40 27.92 53.48 4.71
CA GLN A 40 27.49 54.56 5.58
C GLN A 40 28.40 54.71 6.82
N LEU A 41 28.95 53.60 7.31
CA LEU A 41 29.98 53.60 8.36
C LEU A 41 31.30 54.18 7.86
N GLU A 42 31.71 53.86 6.63
CA GLU A 42 32.89 54.45 5.99
C GLU A 42 32.77 55.97 5.85
N LYS A 43 31.60 56.46 5.42
CA LYS A 43 31.32 57.90 5.36
C LYS A 43 31.37 58.56 6.74
N GLN A 44 30.82 57.92 7.78
CA GLN A 44 30.95 58.45 9.14
C GLN A 44 32.42 58.50 9.60
N SER A 45 33.22 57.48 9.29
CA SER A 45 34.64 57.44 9.66
C SER A 45 35.43 58.60 9.05
N LEU A 46 35.17 58.90 7.77
CA LEU A 46 35.81 60.04 7.08
C LEU A 46 35.44 61.39 7.72
N GLU A 47 34.18 61.57 8.10
CA GLU A 47 33.74 62.80 8.76
C GLU A 47 34.29 62.93 10.20
N TYR A 48 34.47 61.82 10.92
CA TYR A 48 35.18 61.83 12.21
C TYR A 48 36.64 62.24 12.05
N GLU A 49 37.33 61.75 11.02
CA GLU A 49 38.72 62.14 10.73
C GLU A 49 38.81 63.64 10.40
N ARG A 50 37.85 64.17 9.64
CA ARG A 50 37.75 65.61 9.34
C ARG A 50 37.55 66.45 10.60
N ILE A 51 36.58 66.07 11.45
CA ILE A 51 36.33 66.74 12.73
C ILE A 51 37.58 66.74 13.62
N LEU A 52 38.31 65.63 13.69
CA LEU A 52 39.55 65.53 14.46
C LEU A 52 40.65 66.45 13.91
N ALA A 53 40.78 66.54 12.59
CA ALA A 53 41.73 67.45 11.95
C ALA A 53 41.39 68.92 12.25
N ASP A 54 40.11 69.29 12.17
CA ASP A 54 39.63 70.65 12.46
C ASP A 54 39.84 71.03 13.93
N PHE A 55 39.55 70.12 14.87
CA PHE A 55 39.86 70.32 16.29
C PHE A 55 41.38 70.46 16.54
N GLY A 56 42.20 69.67 15.85
CA GLY A 56 43.65 69.78 15.92
C GLY A 56 44.16 71.14 15.42
N SER A 57 43.56 71.65 14.34
CA SER A 57 43.86 72.99 13.79
C SER A 57 43.52 74.10 14.80
N ILE A 58 42.34 74.04 15.42
CA ILE A 58 41.92 75.01 16.44
C ILE A 58 42.82 74.95 17.68
N ALA A 59 43.17 73.75 18.15
CA ALA A 59 44.06 73.57 19.30
C ALA A 59 45.46 74.14 19.03
N ASN A 60 46.00 73.89 17.84
CA ASN A 60 47.28 74.46 17.42
C ASN A 60 47.24 75.99 17.38
N HIS A 61 46.15 76.59 16.88
CA HIS A 61 45.98 78.04 16.88
C HIS A 61 45.90 78.62 18.31
N GLN A 62 45.19 77.93 19.22
CA GLN A 62 45.13 78.31 20.63
C GLN A 62 46.51 78.28 21.28
N ASP A 63 47.31 77.25 21.01
CA ASP A 63 48.68 77.14 21.52
C ASP A 63 49.57 78.28 20.98
N GLN A 64 49.42 78.63 19.69
CA GLN A 64 50.14 79.75 19.08
C GLN A 64 49.76 81.10 19.70
N LEU A 65 48.47 81.35 19.92
CA LEU A 65 47.99 82.55 20.63
C LEU A 65 48.53 82.62 22.06
N HIS A 66 48.53 81.48 22.76
CA HIS A 66 49.05 81.40 24.13
C HIS A 66 50.57 81.66 24.18
N LEU A 67 51.35 81.11 23.25
CA LEU A 67 52.79 81.35 23.14
C LEU A 67 53.12 82.82 22.86
N VAL A 68 52.36 83.48 21.98
CA VAL A 68 52.52 84.91 21.67
C VAL A 68 52.11 85.79 22.86
N SER A 69 51.10 85.38 23.64
CA SER A 69 50.71 86.07 24.87
C SER A 69 51.76 86.00 25.97
N GLN A 70 52.57 84.93 26.03
CA GLN A 70 53.62 84.75 27.05
C GLN A 70 54.95 85.40 26.67
N ASN A 71 55.28 85.44 25.37
CA ASN A 71 56.55 85.96 24.88
C ASN A 71 56.31 87.08 23.85
N SER A 72 56.27 88.33 24.31
CA SER A 72 56.05 89.52 23.47
C SER A 72 57.15 89.75 22.40
N THR A 73 58.25 89.01 22.46
CA THR A 73 59.36 89.03 21.49
C THR A 73 59.10 88.19 20.24
N LEU A 74 58.06 87.33 20.23
CA LEU A 74 57.66 86.49 19.09
C LEU A 74 56.65 87.17 18.16
N VAL A 75 56.29 88.43 18.45
CA VAL A 75 55.38 89.26 17.64
C VAL A 75 56.14 89.83 16.44
N THR A 76 56.31 89.02 15.40
CA THR A 76 56.70 89.51 14.08
C THR A 76 55.46 89.90 13.28
N PRO A 77 55.53 90.89 12.35
CA PRO A 77 54.39 91.28 11.54
C PRO A 77 53.85 90.12 10.69
N GLU A 78 54.70 89.16 10.31
CA GLU A 78 54.30 87.94 9.61
C GLU A 78 53.47 87.01 10.51
N ASN A 79 53.91 86.74 11.75
CA ASN A 79 53.19 85.86 12.68
C ASN A 79 51.83 86.46 13.11
N LEU A 80 51.78 87.79 13.27
CA LEU A 80 50.54 88.48 13.59
C LEU A 80 49.53 88.40 12.43
N SER A 81 50.01 88.45 11.18
CA SER A 81 49.16 88.29 9.99
C SER A 81 48.57 86.88 9.87
N VAL A 82 49.36 85.85 10.22
CA VAL A 82 48.93 84.44 10.22
C VAL A 82 47.89 84.23 11.32
N LEU A 83 48.15 84.70 12.55
CA LEU A 83 47.20 84.58 13.65
C LEU A 83 45.90 85.33 13.41
N GLN A 84 45.95 86.50 12.77
CA GLN A 84 44.75 87.25 12.41
C GLN A 84 43.92 86.49 11.36
N ARG A 85 44.58 85.94 10.33
CA ARG A 85 43.93 85.12 9.30
C ARG A 85 43.32 83.85 9.90
N ASP A 86 44.05 83.14 10.73
CA ASP A 86 43.57 81.92 11.40
C ASP A 86 42.38 82.26 12.32
N THR A 87 42.41 83.42 12.99
CA THR A 87 41.27 83.90 13.81
C THR A 87 40.03 84.23 12.98
N GLU A 88 40.20 84.75 11.76
CA GLU A 88 39.10 84.97 10.80
C GLU A 88 38.55 83.64 10.25
N GLU A 89 39.41 82.64 10.06
CA GLU A 89 39.05 81.30 9.55
C GLU A 89 38.34 80.41 10.59
N ILE A 90 38.54 80.61 11.90
CA ILE A 90 37.88 79.82 12.97
C ILE A 90 36.36 79.79 12.80
N ALA A 91 35.73 80.91 12.44
CA ALA A 91 34.28 80.96 12.28
C ALA A 91 33.80 79.99 11.19
N THR A 92 34.54 79.90 10.08
CA THR A 92 34.28 78.98 8.98
C THR A 92 34.50 77.53 9.42
N VAL A 93 35.62 77.24 10.09
CA VAL A 93 35.93 75.88 10.60
C VAL A 93 34.86 75.42 11.61
N VAL A 94 34.35 76.32 12.45
CA VAL A 94 33.27 75.99 13.40
C VAL A 94 31.95 75.69 12.69
N GLU A 95 31.62 76.37 11.60
CA GLU A 95 30.45 76.02 10.78
C GLU A 95 30.63 74.67 10.07
N GLU A 96 31.82 74.38 9.52
CA GLU A 96 32.13 73.07 8.94
C GLU A 96 32.03 71.93 9.97
N LEU A 97 32.49 72.17 11.20
CA LEU A 97 32.33 71.23 12.33
C LEU A 97 30.85 71.00 12.67
N ARG A 98 30.02 72.05 12.63
CA ARG A 98 28.56 71.93 12.86
C ARG A 98 27.91 71.12 11.75
N GLU A 99 28.22 71.40 10.49
CA GLU A 99 27.72 70.64 9.35
C GLU A 99 28.13 69.17 9.43
N SER A 100 29.40 68.89 9.72
CA SER A 100 29.94 67.53 9.90
C SER A 100 29.23 66.79 11.05
N LEU A 101 28.98 67.48 12.17
CA LEU A 101 28.21 66.91 13.29
C LEU A 101 26.76 66.60 12.89
N THR A 102 26.08 67.51 12.18
CA THR A 102 24.71 67.27 11.72
C THR A 102 24.63 66.10 10.75
N PHE A 103 25.61 65.96 9.86
CA PHE A 103 25.71 64.83 8.94
C PHE A 103 25.89 63.49 9.68
N ILE A 104 26.79 63.43 10.65
CA ILE A 104 27.04 62.22 11.46
C ILE A 104 25.77 61.82 12.22
N VAL A 105 25.08 62.79 12.84
CA VAL A 105 23.83 62.55 13.59
C VAL A 105 22.73 62.04 12.66
N ALA A 106 22.46 62.72 11.55
CA ALA A 106 21.44 62.30 10.59
C ALA A 106 21.72 60.90 10.02
N THR A 107 22.99 60.61 9.75
CA THR A 107 23.43 59.30 9.29
C THR A 107 23.24 58.21 10.34
N ARG A 108 23.54 58.51 11.60
CA ARG A 108 23.32 57.60 12.72
C ARG A 108 21.84 57.26 12.87
N GLU A 109 20.96 58.26 12.83
CA GLU A 109 19.51 58.05 12.95
C GLU A 109 18.98 57.17 11.80
N ALA A 110 19.41 57.45 10.56
CA ALA A 110 19.03 56.64 9.40
C ALA A 110 19.47 55.18 9.51
N THR A 111 20.70 54.94 9.99
CA THR A 111 21.22 53.57 10.20
C THR A 111 20.49 52.85 11.33
N GLU A 112 20.15 53.56 12.42
CA GLU A 112 19.42 52.99 13.55
C GLU A 112 18.00 52.54 13.15
N ILE A 113 17.28 53.35 12.37
CA ILE A 113 15.97 52.98 11.80
C ILE A 113 16.10 51.70 10.96
N ARG A 114 17.13 51.63 10.10
CA ARG A 114 17.34 50.48 9.21
C ARG A 114 17.70 49.21 9.99
N ILE A 115 18.48 49.33 11.06
CA ILE A 115 18.78 48.21 11.98
C ILE A 115 17.49 47.69 12.62
N GLN A 116 16.63 48.57 13.12
CA GLN A 116 15.34 48.17 13.74
C GLN A 116 14.43 47.44 12.74
N GLN A 117 14.38 47.94 11.50
CA GLN A 117 13.67 47.30 10.40
C GLN A 117 14.20 45.88 10.11
N TYR A 118 15.53 45.71 9.99
CA TYR A 118 16.11 44.39 9.80
C TYR A 118 15.86 43.46 10.99
N GLN A 119 15.93 43.96 12.22
CA GLN A 119 15.61 43.17 13.42
C GLN A 119 14.15 42.68 13.42
N ALA A 120 13.20 43.53 13.01
CA ALA A 120 11.81 43.12 12.84
C ALA A 120 11.69 42.01 11.78
N PHE A 121 12.25 42.21 10.61
CA PHE A 121 12.27 41.22 9.53
C PHE A 121 12.89 39.88 9.95
N TYR A 122 14.05 39.90 10.64
CA TYR A 122 14.70 38.68 11.11
C TYR A 122 13.88 37.94 12.17
N ARG A 123 13.14 38.66 13.02
CA ARG A 123 12.19 38.04 13.96
C ARG A 123 11.08 37.33 13.21
N ASP A 124 10.48 37.96 12.21
CA ASP A 124 9.40 37.36 11.42
C ASP A 124 9.88 36.15 10.63
N LEU A 125 11.04 36.26 9.97
CA LEU A 125 11.66 35.15 9.26
C LEU A 125 11.93 33.95 10.19
N LYS A 126 12.41 34.20 11.41
CA LYS A 126 12.63 33.15 12.41
C LYS A 126 11.32 32.47 12.81
N VAL A 127 10.22 33.22 12.94
CA VAL A 127 8.89 32.65 13.21
C VAL A 127 8.46 31.74 12.06
N VAL A 128 8.56 32.21 10.82
CA VAL A 128 8.21 31.40 9.63
C VAL A 128 9.05 30.12 9.55
N LEU A 129 10.38 30.23 9.69
CA LEU A 129 11.27 29.07 9.68
C LEU A 129 10.97 28.10 10.81
N SER A 130 10.62 28.59 11.99
CA SER A 130 10.22 27.73 13.10
C SER A 130 8.94 26.97 12.78
N ARG A 131 7.94 27.61 12.18
CA ARG A 131 6.69 26.95 11.78
C ARG A 131 6.94 25.90 10.70
N LEU A 132 7.79 26.20 9.71
CA LEU A 132 8.20 25.24 8.69
C LEU A 132 8.91 24.03 9.34
N HIS A 133 9.78 24.27 10.32
CA HIS A 133 10.45 23.19 11.04
C HIS A 133 9.47 22.28 11.78
N HIS A 134 8.41 22.84 12.37
CA HIS A 134 7.35 22.04 13.02
C HIS A 134 6.45 21.29 12.02
N LEU A 135 6.39 21.72 10.75
CA LEU A 135 5.65 21.02 9.70
C LEU A 135 6.34 19.72 9.26
N ILE A 136 7.67 19.70 9.28
CA ILE A 136 8.48 18.57 8.79
C ILE A 136 8.07 17.24 9.45
N PRO A 137 8.00 17.10 10.79
CA PRO A 137 7.58 15.85 11.42
C PRO A 137 6.18 15.39 11.01
N THR A 138 5.27 16.34 10.79
CA THR A 138 3.89 16.03 10.36
C THR A 138 3.90 15.45 8.96
N MET A 139 4.65 16.05 8.04
CA MET A 139 4.81 15.53 6.68
C MET A 139 5.48 14.16 6.68
N THR A 140 6.57 13.98 7.43
CA THR A 140 7.26 12.68 7.57
C THR A 140 6.29 11.60 8.04
N LYS A 141 5.47 11.88 9.06
CA LYS A 141 4.46 10.94 9.55
C LYS A 141 3.42 10.58 8.49
N VAL A 142 2.93 11.56 7.72
CA VAL A 142 1.99 11.30 6.62
C VAL A 142 2.62 10.38 5.57
N PHE A 143 3.89 10.60 5.19
CA PHE A 143 4.58 9.72 4.25
C PHE A 143 4.79 8.31 4.79
N GLU A 144 5.12 8.16 6.08
CA GLU A 144 5.21 6.86 6.73
C GLU A 144 3.87 6.11 6.74
N ASP A 145 2.78 6.82 7.06
CA ASP A 145 1.44 6.24 7.09
C ASP A 145 0.98 5.84 5.68
N LEU A 146 1.31 6.63 4.65
CA LEU A 146 1.06 6.28 3.25
C LEU A 146 1.87 5.06 2.80
N ALA A 147 3.13 4.95 3.21
CA ALA A 147 3.97 3.78 2.92
C ALA A 147 3.38 2.51 3.54
N LYS A 148 2.95 2.57 4.81
CA LYS A 148 2.26 1.47 5.49
C LYS A 148 0.95 1.09 4.80
N LEU A 149 0.15 2.08 4.40
CA LEU A 149 -1.09 1.86 3.69
C LEU A 149 -0.85 1.14 2.35
N LYS A 150 0.17 1.55 1.59
CA LYS A 150 0.55 0.91 0.33
C LYS A 150 0.89 -0.57 0.53
N VAL A 151 1.69 -0.90 1.54
CA VAL A 151 2.04 -2.30 1.85
C VAL A 151 0.79 -3.10 2.24
N ASN A 152 -0.07 -2.55 3.09
CA ASN A 152 -1.30 -3.21 3.52
C ASN A 152 -2.26 -3.47 2.35
N LEU A 153 -2.37 -2.54 1.41
CA LEU A 153 -3.18 -2.72 0.20
C LEU A 153 -2.61 -3.83 -0.70
N GLY A 154 -1.29 -3.87 -0.88
CA GLY A 154 -0.65 -4.95 -1.64
C GLY A 154 -0.87 -6.33 -1.03
N ASN A 155 -0.81 -6.43 0.31
CA ASN A 155 -1.10 -7.69 1.01
C ASN A 155 -2.57 -8.09 0.84
N LEU A 156 -3.50 -7.15 1.02
CA LEU A 156 -4.93 -7.40 0.85
C LEU A 156 -5.25 -7.84 -0.59
N GLU A 157 -4.63 -7.21 -1.58
CA GLU A 157 -4.78 -7.60 -2.98
C GLU A 157 -4.31 -9.04 -3.19
N SER A 158 -3.13 -9.40 -2.71
CA SER A 158 -2.60 -10.77 -2.79
C SER A 158 -3.53 -11.79 -2.11
N ASP A 159 -4.03 -11.48 -0.91
CA ASP A 159 -4.95 -12.35 -0.17
C ASP A 159 -6.26 -12.55 -0.94
N THR A 160 -6.80 -11.47 -1.53
CA THR A 160 -8.02 -11.57 -2.33
C THR A 160 -7.82 -12.37 -3.61
N GLN A 161 -6.68 -12.24 -4.28
CA GLN A 161 -6.36 -13.03 -5.48
C GLN A 161 -6.26 -14.52 -5.14
N LEU A 162 -5.65 -14.87 -4.00
CA LEU A 162 -5.60 -16.24 -3.51
C LEU A 162 -7.00 -16.79 -3.25
N LEU A 163 -7.85 -16.04 -2.53
CA LEU A 163 -9.21 -16.46 -2.22
C LEU A 163 -10.09 -16.62 -3.47
N VAL A 164 -9.93 -15.74 -4.46
CA VAL A 164 -10.61 -15.86 -5.76
C VAL A 164 -10.17 -17.14 -6.48
N THR A 165 -8.87 -17.44 -6.45
CA THR A 165 -8.33 -18.67 -7.05
C THR A 165 -8.87 -19.91 -6.35
N GLU A 166 -8.94 -19.91 -5.02
CA GLU A 166 -9.54 -21.00 -4.24
C GLU A 166 -11.04 -21.18 -4.56
N CYS A 167 -11.80 -20.09 -4.69
CA CYS A 167 -13.20 -20.14 -5.10
C CYS A 167 -13.37 -20.77 -6.50
N HIS A 168 -12.50 -20.43 -7.44
CA HIS A 168 -12.50 -21.04 -8.78
C HIS A 168 -12.21 -22.54 -8.72
N ASN A 169 -11.20 -22.95 -7.95
CA ASN A 169 -10.87 -24.35 -7.75
C ASN A 169 -12.02 -25.12 -7.10
N LEU A 170 -12.66 -24.54 -6.08
CA LEU A 170 -13.81 -25.14 -5.40
C LEU A 170 -14.99 -25.31 -6.35
N ARG A 171 -15.28 -24.30 -7.18
CA ARG A 171 -16.31 -24.40 -8.22
C ARG A 171 -15.99 -25.52 -9.22
N ALA A 172 -14.76 -25.60 -9.70
CA ALA A 172 -14.34 -26.66 -10.61
C ALA A 172 -14.52 -28.05 -9.98
N TRP A 173 -14.14 -28.18 -8.70
CA TRP A 173 -14.33 -29.41 -7.94
C TRP A 173 -15.81 -29.80 -7.81
N TYR A 174 -16.71 -28.85 -7.50
CA TYR A 174 -18.15 -29.13 -7.42
C TYR A 174 -18.76 -29.52 -8.77
N HIS A 175 -18.26 -28.96 -9.88
CA HIS A 175 -18.65 -29.40 -11.21
C HIS A 175 -18.24 -30.85 -11.47
N GLU A 176 -17.00 -31.22 -11.14
CA GLU A 176 -16.52 -32.59 -11.34
C GLU A 176 -17.20 -33.58 -10.38
N PHE A 177 -17.51 -33.14 -9.16
CA PHE A 177 -18.29 -33.92 -8.20
C PHE A 177 -19.70 -34.20 -8.72
N ALA A 178 -20.41 -33.18 -9.23
CA ALA A 178 -21.74 -33.36 -9.81
C ALA A 178 -21.72 -34.32 -11.00
N ARG A 179 -20.72 -34.19 -11.88
CA ARG A 179 -20.52 -35.12 -13.00
C ARG A 179 -20.25 -36.54 -12.54
N SER A 180 -19.38 -36.72 -11.56
CA SER A 180 -19.06 -38.03 -10.97
C SER A 180 -20.28 -38.67 -10.31
N TYR A 181 -21.16 -37.85 -9.71
CA TYR A 181 -22.41 -38.31 -9.13
C TYR A 181 -23.38 -38.84 -10.19
N ASP A 182 -23.51 -38.18 -11.33
CA ASP A 182 -24.32 -38.69 -12.46
C ASP A 182 -23.78 -40.05 -12.95
N HIS A 183 -22.46 -40.20 -13.07
CA HIS A 183 -21.84 -41.49 -13.41
C HIS A 183 -22.10 -42.57 -12.34
N LEU A 184 -22.07 -42.21 -11.06
CA LEU A 184 -22.38 -43.13 -9.96
C LEU A 184 -23.82 -43.65 -10.06
N LEU A 185 -24.80 -42.81 -10.39
CA LEU A 185 -26.19 -43.24 -10.55
C LEU A 185 -26.35 -44.26 -11.68
N VAL A 186 -25.70 -44.03 -12.81
CA VAL A 186 -25.69 -44.96 -13.95
C VAL A 186 -25.03 -46.28 -13.55
N GLU A 187 -23.92 -46.23 -12.82
CA GLU A 187 -23.20 -47.44 -12.41
C GLU A 187 -23.98 -48.27 -11.38
N ILE A 188 -24.70 -47.64 -10.45
CA ILE A 188 -25.59 -48.33 -9.50
C ILE A 188 -26.68 -49.11 -10.24
N ASP A 189 -27.36 -48.47 -11.20
CA ASP A 189 -28.40 -49.13 -11.99
C ASP A 189 -27.83 -50.26 -12.85
N ARG A 190 -26.67 -50.05 -13.48
CA ARG A 190 -25.98 -51.09 -14.25
C ARG A 190 -25.68 -52.31 -13.38
N ARG A 191 -25.09 -52.13 -12.19
CA ARG A 191 -24.78 -53.24 -11.27
C ARG A 191 -26.02 -53.97 -10.80
N ARG A 192 -27.10 -53.25 -10.51
CA ARG A 192 -28.40 -53.84 -10.17
C ARG A 192 -28.92 -54.74 -11.30
N ARG A 193 -28.92 -54.27 -12.55
CA ARG A 193 -29.38 -55.08 -13.69
C ARG A 193 -28.56 -56.35 -13.88
N ILE A 194 -27.24 -56.27 -13.71
CA ILE A 194 -26.36 -57.45 -13.76
C ILE A 194 -26.68 -58.42 -12.63
N GLN A 195 -26.90 -57.91 -11.42
CA GLN A 195 -27.30 -58.73 -10.27
C GLN A 195 -28.65 -59.45 -10.54
N GLU A 196 -29.64 -58.74 -11.05
CA GLU A 196 -30.94 -59.31 -11.43
C GLU A 196 -30.79 -60.38 -12.53
N GLN A 197 -29.90 -60.17 -13.51
CA GLN A 197 -29.57 -61.16 -14.52
C GLN A 197 -28.93 -62.42 -13.92
N HIS A 198 -27.95 -62.26 -13.02
CA HIS A 198 -27.34 -63.38 -12.30
C HIS A 198 -28.37 -64.16 -11.48
N GLU A 199 -29.26 -63.46 -10.76
CA GLU A 199 -30.35 -64.09 -10.00
C GLU A 199 -31.34 -64.83 -10.91
N LYS A 200 -31.67 -64.27 -12.06
CA LYS A 200 -32.54 -64.90 -13.06
C LYS A 200 -31.92 -66.20 -13.58
N VAL A 201 -30.67 -66.15 -14.00
CA VAL A 201 -29.93 -67.33 -14.49
C VAL A 201 -29.82 -68.40 -13.39
N ALA A 202 -29.48 -68.00 -12.15
CA ALA A 202 -29.41 -68.94 -11.04
C ALA A 202 -30.77 -69.62 -10.75
N LYS A 203 -31.88 -68.88 -10.85
CA LYS A 203 -33.24 -69.43 -10.72
C LYS A 203 -33.58 -70.39 -11.86
N GLU A 204 -33.24 -70.04 -13.10
CA GLU A 204 -33.46 -70.90 -14.28
C GLU A 204 -32.68 -72.22 -14.14
N PHE A 205 -31.40 -72.16 -13.77
CA PHE A 205 -30.60 -73.36 -13.52
C PHE A 205 -31.13 -74.18 -12.34
N SER A 206 -31.54 -73.54 -11.24
CA SER A 206 -32.14 -74.23 -10.10
C SER A 206 -33.42 -74.96 -10.48
N SER A 207 -34.27 -74.31 -11.29
CA SER A 207 -35.49 -74.93 -11.83
C SER A 207 -35.15 -76.10 -12.76
N HIS A 208 -34.15 -75.94 -13.63
CA HIS A 208 -33.72 -76.99 -14.55
C HIS A 208 -33.19 -78.22 -13.80
N LEU A 209 -32.37 -78.04 -12.77
CA LEU A 209 -31.90 -79.12 -11.89
C LEU A 209 -33.06 -79.82 -11.19
N ALA A 210 -34.07 -79.07 -10.73
CA ALA A 210 -35.27 -79.64 -10.11
C ALA A 210 -36.09 -80.49 -11.10
N THR A 211 -36.24 -80.04 -12.35
CA THR A 211 -36.91 -80.81 -13.42
C THR A 211 -36.16 -82.09 -13.74
N LEU A 212 -34.82 -82.05 -13.89
CA LEU A 212 -34.00 -83.25 -14.14
C LEU A 212 -34.10 -84.25 -12.98
N TYR A 213 -34.10 -83.76 -11.75
CA TYR A 213 -34.27 -84.59 -10.56
C TYR A 213 -35.63 -85.29 -10.54
N GLN A 214 -36.72 -84.57 -10.85
CA GLN A 214 -38.06 -85.15 -10.94
C GLN A 214 -38.18 -86.17 -12.07
N ALA A 215 -37.59 -85.88 -13.24
CA ALA A 215 -37.59 -86.79 -14.38
C ALA A 215 -36.83 -88.09 -14.06
N GLU A 216 -35.65 -88.01 -13.45
CA GLU A 216 -34.90 -89.20 -13.03
C GLU A 216 -35.68 -90.02 -12.00
N ASN A 217 -36.27 -89.37 -10.98
CA ASN A 217 -37.07 -90.08 -10.00
C ASN A 217 -38.29 -90.78 -10.64
N ALA A 218 -38.95 -90.12 -11.60
CA ALA A 218 -40.07 -90.73 -12.33
C ALA A 218 -39.63 -91.96 -13.14
N GLU A 219 -38.48 -91.89 -13.80
CA GLU A 219 -37.89 -93.04 -14.52
C GLU A 219 -37.49 -94.17 -13.57
N ARG A 220 -36.90 -93.85 -12.40
CA ARG A 220 -36.60 -94.85 -11.36
C ARG A 220 -37.87 -95.52 -10.85
N ASP A 221 -38.89 -94.73 -10.52
CA ASP A 221 -40.16 -95.24 -10.03
C ASP A 221 -40.81 -96.15 -11.07
N HIS A 222 -40.78 -95.76 -12.34
CA HIS A 222 -41.27 -96.57 -13.45
C HIS A 222 -40.46 -97.88 -13.59
N PHE A 223 -39.14 -97.82 -13.51
CA PHE A 223 -38.26 -98.99 -13.56
C PHE A 223 -38.52 -99.95 -12.39
N ILE A 224 -38.63 -99.43 -11.17
CA ILE A 224 -38.91 -100.21 -9.95
C ILE A 224 -40.30 -100.85 -10.04
N GLN A 225 -41.32 -100.12 -10.50
CA GLN A 225 -42.66 -100.67 -10.69
C GLN A 225 -42.69 -101.80 -11.73
N THR A 226 -41.95 -101.64 -12.83
CA THR A 226 -41.99 -102.59 -13.96
C THR A 226 -41.14 -103.83 -13.72
N HIS A 227 -39.96 -103.68 -13.12
CA HIS A 227 -38.96 -104.74 -13.00
C HIS A 227 -38.60 -105.11 -11.55
N GLY A 228 -38.95 -104.28 -10.57
CA GLY A 228 -38.50 -104.43 -9.18
C GLY A 228 -38.94 -105.74 -8.53
N GLN A 229 -40.13 -106.27 -8.86
CA GLN A 229 -40.61 -107.54 -8.30
C GLN A 229 -39.76 -108.76 -8.69
N TYR A 230 -38.95 -108.65 -9.74
CA TYR A 230 -38.08 -109.72 -10.24
C TYR A 230 -36.61 -109.52 -9.87
N LEU A 231 -36.26 -108.43 -9.19
CA LEU A 231 -34.89 -108.08 -8.83
C LEU A 231 -34.67 -108.28 -7.32
N PRO A 232 -33.75 -109.17 -6.91
CA PRO A 232 -33.33 -109.25 -5.52
C PRO A 232 -32.77 -107.91 -5.03
N ILE A 233 -33.14 -107.51 -3.82
CA ILE A 233 -32.76 -106.24 -3.19
C ILE A 233 -31.22 -106.07 -3.13
N ASP A 234 -30.48 -107.17 -3.01
CA ASP A 234 -29.02 -107.17 -2.86
C ASP A 234 -28.23 -107.01 -4.18
N LEU A 235 -28.91 -107.00 -5.35
CA LEU A 235 -28.24 -106.96 -6.65
C LEU A 235 -27.54 -105.61 -6.92
N CYS A 236 -28.14 -104.51 -6.48
CA CYS A 236 -27.59 -103.16 -6.66
C CYS A 236 -28.10 -102.20 -5.57
N GLY A 237 -27.39 -102.15 -4.44
CA GLY A 237 -27.72 -101.29 -3.31
C GLY A 237 -27.93 -99.79 -3.64
N PRO A 238 -27.14 -99.16 -4.53
CA PRO A 238 -27.35 -97.76 -4.92
C PRO A 238 -28.70 -97.44 -5.59
N LEU A 239 -29.41 -98.44 -6.13
CA LEU A 239 -30.75 -98.24 -6.69
C LEU A 239 -31.81 -97.95 -5.60
N LEU A 240 -31.54 -98.28 -4.35
CA LEU A 240 -32.45 -98.09 -3.21
C LEU A 240 -32.18 -96.77 -2.46
N LEU A 241 -31.06 -96.10 -2.76
CA LEU A 241 -30.73 -94.80 -2.20
C LEU A 241 -31.51 -93.70 -2.95
N PRO A 242 -31.88 -92.60 -2.27
CA PRO A 242 -32.44 -91.44 -2.94
C PRO A 242 -31.43 -90.87 -3.94
N ASN A 243 -31.92 -90.41 -5.09
CA ASN A 243 -31.08 -89.77 -6.09
C ASN A 243 -30.37 -88.53 -5.48
N PRO A 244 -29.06 -88.31 -5.73
CA PRO A 244 -28.39 -87.08 -5.33
C PRO A 244 -29.12 -85.81 -5.80
N GLN A 245 -29.30 -84.87 -4.88
CA GLN A 245 -29.87 -83.56 -5.18
C GLN A 245 -28.75 -82.51 -5.29
N TYR A 246 -28.67 -81.84 -6.44
CA TYR A 246 -27.78 -80.70 -6.64
C TYR A 246 -28.49 -79.39 -6.29
N LYS A 247 -27.81 -78.50 -5.55
CA LYS A 247 -28.33 -77.19 -5.16
C LYS A 247 -27.32 -76.09 -5.46
N LEU A 248 -27.82 -74.95 -5.93
CA LEU A 248 -27.04 -73.74 -6.12
C LEU A 248 -27.06 -72.93 -4.81
N GLN A 249 -25.88 -72.49 -4.37
CA GLN A 249 -25.72 -71.66 -3.18
C GLN A 249 -24.95 -70.39 -3.53
N VAL A 250 -25.45 -69.25 -3.05
CA VAL A 250 -24.74 -67.97 -3.18
C VAL A 250 -23.63 -67.94 -2.13
N VAL A 251 -22.40 -67.64 -2.56
CA VAL A 251 -21.19 -67.70 -1.71
C VAL A 251 -21.12 -66.52 -0.72
N GLU A 252 -21.64 -65.36 -1.09
CA GLU A 252 -21.62 -64.14 -0.27
C GLU A 252 -23.01 -63.50 -0.14
N PRO A 253 -23.31 -62.80 0.98
CA PRO A 253 -24.59 -62.13 1.14
C PRO A 253 -24.73 -60.99 0.13
N VAL A 254 -25.81 -61.06 -0.66
CA VAL A 254 -26.10 -60.08 -1.70
C VAL A 254 -26.50 -58.75 -1.04
N VAL A 255 -25.62 -57.76 -1.10
CA VAL A 255 -25.95 -56.38 -0.73
C VAL A 255 -26.85 -55.81 -1.82
N ARG A 256 -28.13 -55.57 -1.50
CA ARG A 256 -29.08 -54.98 -2.45
C ARG A 256 -28.73 -53.51 -2.67
N LEU A 257 -28.38 -53.19 -3.91
CA LEU A 257 -28.20 -51.80 -4.34
C LEU A 257 -29.54 -51.06 -4.35
N PRO A 258 -29.54 -49.75 -4.05
CA PRO A 258 -30.76 -48.96 -4.04
C PRO A 258 -31.37 -48.85 -5.44
N VAL A 259 -32.70 -48.78 -5.49
CA VAL A 259 -33.46 -48.55 -6.73
C VAL A 259 -33.31 -47.09 -7.11
N VAL A 260 -32.62 -46.82 -8.21
CA VAL A 260 -32.58 -45.48 -8.81
C VAL A 260 -33.83 -45.30 -9.67
N SER A 261 -34.50 -44.16 -9.54
CA SER A 261 -35.68 -43.86 -10.36
C SER A 261 -35.31 -43.64 -11.83
N ASP A 262 -36.18 -44.06 -12.75
CA ASP A 262 -35.94 -43.88 -14.19
C ASP A 262 -35.82 -42.40 -14.58
N ALA A 263 -36.52 -41.52 -13.86
CA ALA A 263 -36.40 -40.07 -14.04
C ALA A 263 -34.98 -39.60 -13.71
N ALA A 264 -34.42 -40.03 -12.56
CA ALA A 264 -33.05 -39.68 -12.18
C ALA A 264 -32.01 -40.26 -13.14
N LEU A 265 -32.21 -41.49 -13.65
CA LEU A 265 -31.31 -42.10 -14.62
C LEU A 265 -31.30 -41.37 -15.96
N ARG A 266 -32.47 -40.95 -16.46
CA ARG A 266 -32.55 -40.18 -17.71
C ARG A 266 -31.85 -38.83 -17.58
N VAL A 267 -32.04 -38.14 -16.46
CA VAL A 267 -31.37 -36.86 -16.19
C VAL A 267 -29.85 -37.06 -16.12
N ALA A 268 -29.37 -38.05 -15.38
CA ALA A 268 -27.94 -38.35 -15.29
C ALA A 268 -27.33 -38.70 -16.67
N GLN A 269 -28.02 -39.51 -17.48
CA GLN A 269 -27.58 -39.85 -18.83
C GLN A 269 -27.53 -38.64 -19.76
N GLN A 270 -28.53 -37.76 -19.71
CA GLN A 270 -28.56 -36.52 -20.48
C GLN A 270 -27.41 -35.58 -20.07
N ASN A 271 -27.16 -35.43 -18.77
CA ASN A 271 -26.06 -34.61 -18.27
C ASN A 271 -24.69 -35.12 -18.77
N ILE A 272 -24.46 -36.44 -18.74
CA ILE A 272 -23.22 -37.05 -19.23
C ILE A 272 -23.01 -36.80 -20.74
N LEU A 273 -24.08 -36.89 -21.54
CA LEU A 273 -24.03 -36.64 -22.98
C LEU A 273 -23.75 -35.17 -23.29
N ASN A 274 -24.46 -34.25 -22.64
CA ASN A 274 -24.31 -32.81 -22.86
C ASN A 274 -22.90 -32.29 -22.52
N VAL A 275 -22.23 -32.88 -21.52
CA VAL A 275 -20.86 -32.51 -21.13
C VAL A 275 -19.81 -33.02 -22.15
N SER A 276 -20.11 -34.11 -22.84
CA SER A 276 -19.23 -34.69 -23.87
C SER A 276 -19.17 -33.81 -25.14
N GLU A 277 -20.24 -33.06 -25.44
CA GLU A 277 -20.30 -32.12 -26.56
C GLU A 277 -19.63 -30.75 -26.26
N GLN A 278 -19.58 -30.34 -24.99
CA GLN A 278 -18.93 -29.08 -24.57
C GLN A 278 -17.41 -29.20 -24.34
N SER A 279 -16.85 -30.42 -24.34
CA SER A 279 -15.42 -30.68 -24.14
C SER A 279 -14.60 -30.72 -25.45
N ALA A 280 -15.15 -30.27 -26.59
CA ALA A 280 -14.35 -30.03 -27.79
C ALA A 280 -13.41 -28.84 -27.55
N PRO A 281 -12.09 -28.97 -27.80
CA PRO A 281 -11.12 -27.93 -27.44
C PRO A 281 -11.41 -26.66 -28.24
N HIS A 282 -11.67 -25.57 -27.53
CA HIS A 282 -11.66 -24.24 -28.12
C HIS A 282 -10.23 -23.96 -28.61
N PRO A 283 -10.03 -23.58 -29.89
CA PRO A 283 -8.70 -23.28 -30.40
C PRO A 283 -8.14 -22.10 -29.60
N GLN A 284 -6.94 -22.28 -29.05
CA GLN A 284 -6.18 -21.22 -28.39
C GLN A 284 -5.99 -20.07 -29.39
N GLY A 285 -6.79 -19.02 -29.22
CA GLY A 285 -6.71 -17.78 -29.95
C GLY A 285 -5.66 -16.87 -29.34
N SER A 286 -4.64 -16.60 -30.16
CA SER A 286 -3.93 -15.32 -30.30
C SER A 286 -3.38 -14.65 -29.04
N SER A 287 -2.04 -14.65 -28.99
CA SER A 287 -1.20 -13.49 -28.67
C SER A 287 -1.91 -12.13 -28.68
N LEU A 288 -1.80 -11.41 -27.57
CA LEU A 288 -1.83 -9.95 -27.57
C LEU A 288 -0.57 -9.44 -26.87
N PRO A 289 0.19 -8.53 -27.49
CA PRO A 289 1.34 -7.88 -26.87
C PRO A 289 0.89 -6.64 -26.08
N LEU A 290 1.48 -6.45 -24.90
CA LEU A 290 1.76 -5.15 -24.28
C LEU A 290 2.86 -5.36 -23.23
#